data_AF-A0A068RRG6-F1
#
_entry.id   AF-A0A068RRG6-F1
#
_cell.length_a   1.000
_cell.length_b   1.000
_cell.length_c   1.000
_cell.angle_alpha   90.00
_cell.angle_beta   90.00
_cell.angle_gamma   90.00
#
_symmetry.space_group_name_H-M   'P 1'
#
loop_
_entity.id
_entity.type
_entity.pdbx_description
1 polymer ?
#
loop_
_entity_poly.entity_id
_entity_poly.type
_entity_poly.pdbx_seq_one_letter_code
_entity_poly.pdbx_strand_id
1 'polypeptide(L)'
;MYNESNGTSPWYEFMHARYHSIQRLMSCTLEVPDSELEQLLGIHQATIDRPSIYIRSWTISPDTLAALLANLALHLSSHPLLRIWRQYQQANPDKAIHLRYVGSTMRSVNARHVQDSRNQSAFFGRFLTVLQDVDIEAYNHARLYEFSRMKNDTDGKVDRRDMLEQIAIAFFGLENLLNTQIGGVSFTYDPGMSAFEDFQKYNLSFFKAMKNNIDIHQNEFPDKLTTWLHFITQEGERISREHNNESSIISPALRAMILQQALPKVVGGHVVLIVGGAEISHGSFKTATPFFVNSRSGEVIKTLLCRQAAWSSGQENFSLDRFQPDLFPFIDLYPWLDTINTKKAALRQLYKYLSVSKPLVVTGLGKHPTSALFSNLLHHHGCGHRSEGFSYINTVALPRICYFVDDQWV
;
A
#
# COMPACT_ATOMS: atom_id res chain seq x y z
N MET A 1 9.50 -23.60 -63.68
CA MET A 1 9.93 -22.36 -62.99
C MET A 1 8.69 -21.67 -62.47
N TYR A 2 8.33 -21.89 -61.19
CA TYR A 2 7.34 -21.07 -60.50
C TYR A 2 8.11 -19.97 -59.77
N ASN A 3 7.77 -18.72 -60.08
CA ASN A 3 8.32 -17.54 -59.41
C ASN A 3 7.58 -17.41 -58.07
N GLU A 4 8.21 -17.82 -56.97
CA GLU A 4 7.75 -17.50 -55.62
C GLU A 4 7.96 -15.99 -55.39
N SER A 5 6.92 -15.20 -55.65
CA SER A 5 6.87 -13.81 -55.20
C SER A 5 6.78 -13.80 -53.68
N ASN A 6 7.85 -13.34 -53.03
CA ASN A 6 7.97 -13.07 -51.59
C ASN A 6 7.03 -11.94 -51.12
N GLY A 7 5.72 -12.11 -51.28
CA GLY A 7 4.72 -11.23 -50.68
C GLY A 7 4.51 -11.60 -49.22
N THR A 8 4.86 -10.72 -48.29
CA THR A 8 4.44 -10.84 -46.89
C THR A 8 2.92 -10.93 -46.83
N SER A 9 2.39 -11.94 -46.14
CA SER A 9 0.94 -12.11 -46.00
C SER A 9 0.33 -10.86 -45.34
N PRO A 10 -0.82 -10.33 -45.84
CA PRO A 10 -1.52 -9.21 -45.22
C PRO A 10 -1.80 -9.40 -43.71
N TRP A 11 -1.92 -10.65 -43.27
CA TRP A 11 -2.04 -11.02 -41.86
C TRP A 11 -0.78 -10.70 -41.04
N TYR A 12 0.40 -10.91 -41.63
CA TYR A 12 1.68 -10.62 -40.98
C TYR A 12 1.86 -9.10 -40.80
N GLU A 13 1.54 -8.31 -41.83
CA GLU A 13 1.61 -6.85 -41.76
C GLU A 13 0.63 -6.28 -40.74
N PHE A 14 -0.60 -6.81 -40.70
CA PHE A 14 -1.59 -6.42 -39.69
C PHE A 14 -1.13 -6.74 -38.26
N MET A 15 -0.61 -7.95 -38.03
CA MET A 15 -0.11 -8.37 -36.71
C MET A 15 1.12 -7.57 -36.29
N HIS A 16 2.02 -7.28 -37.23
CA HIS A 16 3.23 -6.50 -36.97
C HIS A 16 2.90 -5.04 -36.65
N ALA A 17 2.01 -4.40 -37.41
CA ALA A 17 1.55 -3.03 -37.12
C ALA A 17 0.87 -2.96 -35.73
N ARG A 18 0.01 -3.93 -35.41
CA ARG A 18 -0.65 -4.00 -34.10
C ARG A 18 0.33 -4.22 -32.96
N TYR A 19 1.37 -5.03 -33.18
CA TYR A 19 2.43 -5.24 -32.19
C TYR A 19 3.17 -3.95 -31.85
N HIS A 20 3.57 -3.17 -32.86
CA HIS A 20 4.23 -1.88 -32.65
C HIS A 20 3.33 -0.88 -31.92
N SER A 21 2.04 -0.82 -32.25
CA SER A 21 1.08 0.03 -31.53
C SER A 21 0.91 -0.39 -30.06
N ILE A 22 0.87 -1.69 -29.77
CA ILE A 22 0.81 -2.19 -28.39
C ILE A 22 2.09 -1.85 -27.64
N GLN A 23 3.26 -2.06 -28.24
CA GLN A 23 4.53 -1.69 -27.62
C GLN A 23 4.60 -0.19 -27.32
N ARG A 24 4.19 0.66 -28.28
CA ARG A 24 4.10 2.11 -28.07
C ARG A 24 3.14 2.46 -26.94
N LEU A 25 2.00 1.78 -26.84
CA LEU A 25 1.07 1.98 -25.72
C LEU A 25 1.73 1.64 -24.37
N MET A 26 2.46 0.53 -24.29
CA MET A 26 3.15 0.12 -23.06
C MET A 26 4.31 1.06 -22.69
N SER A 27 5.05 1.59 -23.67
CA SER A 27 6.23 2.44 -23.44
C SER A 27 5.90 3.94 -23.30
N CYS A 28 4.84 4.40 -23.95
CA CYS A 28 4.50 5.81 -24.14
C CYS A 28 3.01 6.06 -23.90
N THR A 29 2.43 5.45 -22.85
CA THR A 29 1.00 5.59 -22.52
C THR A 29 0.54 7.06 -22.51
N LEU A 30 1.37 7.99 -22.02
CA LEU A 30 1.04 9.41 -21.92
C LEU A 30 0.75 10.09 -23.28
N GLU A 31 1.20 9.52 -24.39
CA GLU A 31 1.06 10.06 -25.75
C GLU A 31 -0.05 9.41 -26.57
N VAL A 32 -0.57 8.27 -26.11
CA VAL A 32 -1.59 7.54 -26.87
C VAL A 32 -2.94 8.20 -26.61
N PRO A 33 -3.69 8.64 -27.64
CA PRO A 33 -5.03 9.19 -27.46
C PRO A 33 -6.06 8.11 -27.17
N ASP A 34 -7.19 8.50 -26.60
CA ASP A 34 -8.21 7.53 -26.20
C ASP A 34 -8.84 6.77 -27.38
N SER A 35 -8.93 7.39 -28.56
CA SER A 35 -9.41 6.71 -29.77
C SER A 35 -8.50 5.54 -30.19
N GLU A 36 -7.18 5.72 -30.09
CA GLU A 36 -6.20 4.66 -30.36
C GLU A 36 -6.29 3.57 -29.28
N LEU A 37 -6.48 3.97 -28.01
CA LEU A 37 -6.67 3.05 -26.89
C LEU A 37 -7.92 2.16 -27.07
N GLU A 38 -9.05 2.76 -27.44
CA GLU A 38 -10.32 2.08 -27.76
C GLU A 38 -10.12 1.01 -28.84
N GLN A 39 -9.45 1.37 -29.93
CA GLN A 39 -9.18 0.46 -31.04
C GLN A 39 -8.24 -0.70 -30.65
N LEU A 40 -7.15 -0.41 -29.94
CA LEU A 40 -6.13 -1.41 -29.63
C LEU A 40 -6.61 -2.45 -28.62
N LEU A 41 -7.28 -1.98 -27.55
CA LEU A 41 -7.70 -2.81 -26.43
C LEU A 41 -9.13 -3.33 -26.58
N GLY A 42 -9.91 -2.79 -27.53
CA GLY A 42 -11.32 -3.10 -27.66
C GLY A 42 -12.10 -2.73 -26.40
N ILE A 43 -11.73 -1.62 -25.76
CA ILE A 43 -12.47 -1.03 -24.64
C ILE A 43 -13.62 -0.18 -25.19
N HIS A 44 -14.66 0.01 -24.39
CA HIS A 44 -15.81 0.85 -24.75
C HIS A 44 -16.17 1.77 -23.59
N GLN A 45 -16.87 2.87 -23.88
CA GLN A 45 -17.32 3.78 -22.84
C GLN A 45 -18.25 3.05 -21.85
N ALA A 46 -18.07 3.32 -20.57
CA ALA A 46 -18.83 2.68 -19.50
C ALA A 46 -20.31 3.09 -19.56
N THR A 47 -21.18 2.12 -19.83
CA THR A 47 -22.63 2.35 -20.02
C THR A 47 -23.51 1.55 -19.07
N ILE A 48 -22.97 0.55 -18.36
CA ILE A 48 -23.75 -0.43 -17.61
C ILE A 48 -23.29 -0.50 -16.15
N ASP A 49 -24.24 -0.64 -15.23
CA ASP A 49 -23.97 -1.00 -13.83
C ASP A 49 -23.60 -2.49 -13.73
N ARG A 50 -22.30 -2.79 -13.78
CA ARG A 50 -21.78 -4.15 -13.58
C ARG A 50 -20.37 -4.13 -13.01
N PRO A 51 -19.92 -5.25 -12.40
CA PRO A 51 -18.52 -5.42 -12.06
C PRO A 51 -17.64 -5.34 -13.32
N SER A 52 -16.62 -4.49 -13.27
CA SER A 52 -15.73 -4.27 -14.41
C SER A 52 -14.31 -3.91 -13.97
N ILE A 53 -13.35 -4.26 -14.82
CA ILE A 53 -12.06 -3.58 -14.88
C ILE A 53 -12.26 -2.36 -15.78
N TYR A 54 -11.74 -1.22 -15.37
CA TYR A 54 -11.99 0.05 -16.04
C TYR A 54 -10.75 0.93 -16.15
N ILE A 55 -10.81 1.86 -17.10
CA ILE A 55 -9.84 2.93 -17.28
C ILE A 55 -10.58 4.26 -17.13
N ARG A 56 -10.01 5.19 -16.36
CA ARG A 56 -10.39 6.60 -16.40
C ARG A 56 -9.29 7.35 -17.14
N SER A 57 -9.67 8.17 -18.11
CA SER A 57 -8.73 8.90 -18.94
C SER A 57 -9.07 10.38 -18.95
N TRP A 58 -8.03 11.21 -18.83
CA TRP A 58 -8.10 12.65 -18.98
C TRP A 58 -7.14 13.07 -20.07
N THR A 59 -7.62 13.87 -21.02
CA THR A 59 -6.78 14.55 -21.99
C THR A 59 -6.55 15.97 -21.48
N ILE A 60 -5.29 16.28 -21.16
CA ILE A 60 -4.91 17.51 -20.48
C ILE A 60 -4.06 18.36 -21.43
N SER A 61 -4.42 19.63 -21.58
CA SER A 61 -3.65 20.59 -22.38
C SER A 61 -2.30 20.91 -21.72
N PRO A 62 -1.31 21.42 -22.48
CA PRO A 62 -0.03 21.85 -21.88
C PRO A 62 -0.18 22.88 -20.76
N ASP A 63 -1.09 23.84 -20.91
CA ASP A 63 -1.34 24.89 -19.93
C ASP A 63 -1.96 24.32 -18.65
N THR A 64 -2.96 23.44 -18.81
CA THR A 64 -3.58 22.74 -17.68
C THR A 64 -2.55 21.86 -16.96
N LEU A 65 -1.66 21.18 -17.70
CA LEU A 65 -0.58 20.39 -17.09
C LEU A 65 0.40 21.25 -16.28
N ALA A 66 0.76 22.43 -16.79
CA ALA A 66 1.60 23.39 -16.06
C ALA A 66 0.95 23.80 -14.73
N ALA A 67 -0.34 24.17 -14.77
CA ALA A 67 -1.10 24.59 -13.61
C ALA A 67 -1.28 23.45 -12.57
N LEU A 68 -1.56 22.23 -13.04
CA LEU A 68 -1.59 21.02 -12.20
C LEU A 68 -0.26 20.79 -11.49
N LEU A 69 0.86 20.85 -12.22
CA LEU A 69 2.20 20.63 -11.66
C LEU A 69 2.55 21.69 -10.62
N ALA A 70 2.21 22.96 -10.87
CA ALA A 70 2.44 24.04 -9.92
C ALA A 70 1.67 23.82 -8.61
N ASN A 71 0.37 23.51 -8.69
CA ASN A 71 -0.48 23.32 -7.53
C ASN A 71 -0.16 22.04 -6.76
N LEU A 72 -0.01 20.90 -7.45
CA LEU A 72 0.33 19.63 -6.80
C LEU A 72 1.70 19.68 -6.12
N ALA A 73 2.66 20.43 -6.67
CA ALA A 73 3.98 20.56 -6.05
C ALA A 73 3.94 21.23 -4.66
N LEU A 74 2.95 22.08 -4.37
CA LEU A 74 2.79 22.70 -3.05
C LEU A 74 2.60 21.68 -1.91
N HIS A 75 1.98 20.54 -2.23
CA HIS A 75 1.64 19.51 -1.24
C HIS A 75 2.37 18.18 -1.47
N LEU A 76 2.85 17.94 -2.69
CA LEU A 76 3.32 16.65 -3.18
C LEU A 76 4.59 16.77 -4.02
N SER A 77 5.43 17.80 -3.82
CA SER A 77 6.65 18.11 -4.60
C SER A 77 7.53 16.90 -4.95
N SER A 78 7.60 15.92 -4.05
CA SER A 78 8.39 14.68 -4.18
C SER A 78 7.66 13.47 -4.80
N HIS A 79 6.43 13.62 -5.26
CA HIS A 79 5.69 12.49 -5.85
C HIS A 79 6.31 12.11 -7.21
N PRO A 80 6.68 10.83 -7.44
CA PRO A 80 7.41 10.42 -8.64
C PRO A 80 6.73 10.81 -9.97
N LEU A 81 5.40 10.73 -10.02
CA LEU A 81 4.63 11.11 -11.22
C LEU A 81 4.83 12.57 -11.62
N LEU A 82 4.98 13.50 -10.67
CA LEU A 82 5.18 14.92 -11.01
C LEU A 82 6.50 15.14 -11.75
N ARG A 83 7.53 14.32 -11.46
CA ARG A 83 8.80 14.34 -12.19
C ARG A 83 8.61 13.84 -13.62
N ILE A 84 7.89 12.74 -13.81
CA ILE A 84 7.62 12.15 -15.12
C ILE A 84 6.82 13.13 -15.99
N TRP A 85 5.77 13.72 -15.44
CA TRP A 85 4.95 14.71 -16.15
C TRP A 85 5.72 15.98 -16.50
N ARG A 86 6.60 16.46 -15.60
CA ARG A 86 7.48 17.59 -15.89
C ARG A 86 8.47 17.28 -17.00
N GLN A 87 9.07 16.09 -17.00
CA GLN A 87 9.95 15.64 -18.08
C GLN A 87 9.19 15.54 -19.40
N TYR A 88 7.97 15.00 -19.38
CA TYR A 88 7.10 14.95 -20.55
C TYR A 88 6.79 16.33 -21.09
N GLN A 89 6.37 17.27 -20.23
CA GLN A 89 6.06 18.65 -20.61
C GLN A 89 7.27 19.36 -21.23
N GLN A 90 8.48 19.15 -20.69
CA GLN A 90 9.71 19.71 -21.23
C GLN A 90 10.05 19.15 -22.61
N ALA A 91 9.83 17.84 -22.81
CA ALA A 91 10.09 17.18 -24.09
C ALA A 91 9.01 17.48 -25.15
N ASN A 92 7.78 17.77 -24.72
CA ASN A 92 6.61 17.97 -25.57
C ASN A 92 5.81 19.20 -25.13
N PRO A 93 6.34 20.42 -25.25
CA PRO A 93 5.74 21.63 -24.68
C PRO A 93 4.36 21.97 -25.26
N ASP A 94 4.08 21.56 -26.49
CA ASP A 94 2.85 21.92 -27.20
C ASP A 94 1.85 20.77 -27.32
N LYS A 95 2.18 19.58 -26.78
CA LYS A 95 1.32 18.39 -26.91
C LYS A 95 0.49 18.17 -25.66
N ALA A 96 -0.77 17.80 -25.87
CA ALA A 96 -1.60 17.27 -24.81
C ALA A 96 -0.99 16.01 -24.19
N ILE A 97 -1.32 15.75 -22.92
CA ILE A 97 -0.96 14.54 -22.19
C ILE A 97 -2.22 13.74 -21.86
N HIS A 98 -2.15 12.42 -21.96
CA HIS A 98 -3.23 11.52 -21.59
C HIS A 98 -2.92 10.87 -20.23
N LEU A 99 -3.54 11.39 -19.16
CA LEU A 99 -3.39 10.87 -17.81
C LEU A 99 -4.44 9.79 -17.55
N ARG A 100 -4.01 8.65 -16.99
CA ARG A 100 -4.88 7.48 -16.85
C ARG A 100 -4.87 6.89 -15.46
N TYR A 101 -6.01 6.37 -15.04
CA TYR A 101 -6.17 5.55 -13.83
C TYR A 101 -6.81 4.22 -14.22
N VAL A 102 -6.27 3.11 -13.73
CA VAL A 102 -6.83 1.78 -13.93
C VAL A 102 -7.41 1.28 -12.61
N GLY A 103 -8.58 0.67 -12.63
CA GLY A 103 -9.14 0.09 -11.41
C GLY A 103 -10.13 -1.02 -11.66
N SER A 104 -10.58 -1.61 -10.56
CA SER A 104 -11.68 -2.58 -10.55
C SER A 104 -12.84 -2.12 -9.66
N THR A 105 -14.05 -2.54 -9.99
CA THR A 105 -15.27 -2.20 -9.23
C THR A 105 -16.26 -3.36 -9.26
N MET A 106 -17.07 -3.48 -8.21
CA MET A 106 -18.24 -4.37 -8.14
C MET A 106 -19.56 -3.66 -8.47
N ARG A 107 -19.50 -2.35 -8.72
CA ARG A 107 -20.60 -1.44 -9.10
C ARG A 107 -20.25 -0.75 -10.42
N SER A 108 -21.10 0.13 -10.99
CA SER A 108 -20.65 0.93 -12.15
C SER A 108 -19.37 1.71 -11.89
N VAL A 109 -18.62 1.88 -12.98
CA VAL A 109 -17.47 2.79 -13.04
C VAL A 109 -17.87 4.21 -12.67
N ASN A 110 -19.06 4.65 -13.09
CA ASN A 110 -19.64 5.96 -12.75
C ASN A 110 -19.81 6.13 -11.24
N ALA A 111 -20.51 5.19 -10.58
CA ALA A 111 -20.69 5.25 -9.13
C ALA A 111 -19.34 5.24 -8.40
N ARG A 112 -18.38 4.45 -8.89
CA ARG A 112 -17.03 4.41 -8.30
C ARG A 112 -16.26 5.71 -8.52
N HIS A 113 -16.41 6.36 -9.67
CA HIS A 113 -15.80 7.66 -9.96
C HIS A 113 -16.30 8.75 -9.01
N VAL A 114 -17.63 8.82 -8.81
CA VAL A 114 -18.26 9.75 -7.85
C VAL A 114 -17.83 9.45 -6.41
N GLN A 115 -17.64 8.18 -6.05
CA GLN A 115 -17.16 7.81 -4.72
C GLN A 115 -15.71 8.25 -4.51
N ASP A 116 -14.82 7.98 -5.48
CA ASP A 116 -13.40 8.28 -5.35
C ASP A 116 -13.14 9.79 -5.40
N SER A 117 -13.95 10.58 -6.13
CA SER A 117 -13.81 12.04 -6.18
C SER A 117 -14.08 12.72 -4.83
N ARG A 118 -14.76 12.04 -3.91
CA ARG A 118 -14.97 12.52 -2.53
C ARG A 118 -13.78 12.24 -1.61
N ASN A 119 -12.87 11.34 -1.99
CA ASN A 119 -11.76 10.95 -1.14
C ASN A 119 -10.50 11.79 -1.44
N GLN A 120 -10.32 12.90 -0.73
CA GLN A 120 -9.19 13.83 -0.94
C GLN A 120 -7.86 13.39 -0.31
N SER A 121 -7.85 12.28 0.44
CA SER A 121 -6.64 11.86 1.20
C SER A 121 -5.56 11.24 0.31
N ALA A 122 -5.96 10.51 -0.75
CA ALA A 122 -5.06 9.84 -1.67
C ALA A 122 -4.55 10.78 -2.78
N PHE A 123 -3.42 10.43 -3.40
CA PHE A 123 -2.86 11.18 -4.54
C PHE A 123 -3.90 11.40 -5.65
N PHE A 124 -4.63 10.35 -6.01
CA PHE A 124 -5.70 10.43 -7.03
C PHE A 124 -6.79 11.44 -6.65
N GLY A 125 -7.21 11.47 -5.39
CA GLY A 125 -8.17 12.45 -4.89
C GLY A 125 -7.65 13.88 -4.98
N ARG A 126 -6.40 14.11 -4.56
CA ARG A 126 -5.74 15.42 -4.68
C ARG A 126 -5.59 15.85 -6.13
N PHE A 127 -5.27 14.93 -7.03
CA PHE A 127 -5.24 15.19 -8.47
C PHE A 127 -6.61 15.69 -8.96
N LEU A 128 -7.70 15.00 -8.60
CA LEU A 128 -9.05 15.41 -9.00
C LEU A 128 -9.44 16.78 -8.44
N THR A 129 -9.15 17.05 -7.17
CA THR A 129 -9.42 18.36 -6.55
C THR A 129 -8.67 19.48 -7.27
N VAL A 130 -7.36 19.31 -7.49
CA VAL A 130 -6.57 20.33 -8.18
C VAL A 130 -7.01 20.47 -9.63
N LEU A 131 -7.33 19.37 -10.33
CA LEU A 131 -7.85 19.42 -11.70
C LEU A 131 -9.15 20.23 -11.78
N GLN A 132 -10.07 20.00 -10.83
CA GLN A 132 -11.32 20.75 -10.75
C GLN A 132 -11.08 22.25 -10.58
N ASP A 133 -10.08 22.64 -9.79
CA ASP A 133 -9.74 24.04 -9.53
C ASP A 133 -9.07 24.72 -10.73
N VAL A 134 -8.18 24.02 -11.45
CA VAL A 134 -7.41 24.60 -12.56
C VAL A 134 -8.11 24.50 -13.92
N ASP A 135 -8.90 23.45 -14.14
CA ASP A 135 -9.57 23.16 -15.41
C ASP A 135 -10.81 22.28 -15.17
N ILE A 136 -11.92 22.95 -14.84
CA ILE A 136 -13.21 22.32 -14.58
C ILE A 136 -13.73 21.55 -15.80
N GLU A 137 -13.36 21.97 -17.01
CA GLU A 137 -13.78 21.31 -18.25
C GLU A 137 -13.08 19.95 -18.38
N ALA A 138 -11.76 19.90 -18.22
CA ALA A 138 -11.02 18.65 -18.21
C ALA A 138 -11.47 17.72 -17.06
N TYR A 139 -11.79 18.27 -15.88
CA TYR A 139 -12.36 17.50 -14.77
C TYR A 139 -13.68 16.83 -15.16
N ASN A 140 -14.61 17.58 -15.77
CA ASN A 140 -15.94 17.07 -16.16
C ASN A 140 -15.88 16.12 -17.36
N HIS A 141 -14.88 16.25 -18.24
CA HIS A 141 -14.70 15.42 -19.42
C HIS A 141 -13.87 14.16 -19.18
N ALA A 142 -13.79 13.69 -17.93
CA ALA A 142 -13.21 12.39 -17.60
C ALA A 142 -13.89 11.27 -18.42
N ARG A 143 -13.12 10.57 -19.25
CA ARG A 143 -13.64 9.45 -20.03
C ARG A 143 -13.50 8.16 -19.25
N LEU A 144 -14.59 7.42 -19.14
CA LEU A 144 -14.67 6.18 -18.36
C LEU A 144 -14.87 5.02 -19.32
N TYR A 145 -13.93 4.09 -19.33
CA TYR A 145 -13.88 2.95 -20.24
C TYR A 145 -13.94 1.62 -19.50
N GLU A 146 -14.56 0.61 -20.11
CA GLU A 146 -14.60 -0.77 -19.61
C GLU A 146 -13.90 -1.74 -20.58
N PHE A 147 -13.23 -2.74 -20.00
CA PHE A 147 -12.70 -3.86 -20.77
C PHE A 147 -13.80 -4.84 -21.14
N SER A 148 -14.23 -4.81 -22.40
CA SER A 148 -15.30 -5.66 -22.96
C SER A 148 -15.10 -7.16 -22.72
N ARG A 149 -13.84 -7.60 -22.71
CA ARG A 149 -13.44 -9.02 -22.63
C ARG A 149 -12.99 -9.46 -21.24
N MET A 150 -12.75 -8.52 -20.32
CA MET A 150 -12.38 -8.82 -18.93
C MET A 150 -13.62 -8.68 -18.05
N LYS A 151 -14.55 -9.62 -18.20
CA LYS A 151 -15.72 -9.70 -17.32
C LYS A 151 -15.27 -10.22 -15.95
N ASN A 152 -15.54 -9.45 -14.91
CA ASN A 152 -15.49 -9.94 -13.55
C ASN A 152 -16.74 -10.79 -13.34
N ASP A 153 -16.59 -12.10 -13.15
CA ASP A 153 -17.71 -12.91 -12.68
C ASP A 153 -18.17 -12.36 -11.33
N THR A 154 -19.47 -12.18 -11.15
CA THR A 154 -20.07 -11.82 -9.86
C THR A 154 -19.80 -12.91 -8.81
N ASP A 155 -19.62 -14.15 -9.26
CA ASP A 155 -19.24 -15.32 -8.44
C ASP A 155 -17.72 -15.57 -8.42
N GLY A 156 -16.93 -14.72 -9.09
CA GLY A 156 -15.49 -14.87 -9.20
C GLY A 156 -14.81 -14.71 -7.85
N LYS A 157 -13.88 -15.62 -7.55
CA LYS A 157 -12.96 -15.46 -6.42
C LYS A 157 -12.29 -14.08 -6.52
N VAL A 158 -12.28 -13.33 -5.41
CA VAL A 158 -11.68 -11.99 -5.28
C VAL A 158 -10.30 -11.91 -5.98
N ASP A 159 -9.53 -13.00 -5.90
CA ASP A 159 -8.23 -13.17 -6.53
C ASP A 159 -8.21 -12.94 -8.06
N ARG A 160 -9.24 -13.37 -8.79
CA ARG A 160 -9.26 -13.21 -10.27
C ARG A 160 -9.42 -11.75 -10.66
N ARG A 161 -10.31 -11.02 -9.99
CA ARG A 161 -10.50 -9.58 -10.25
C ARG A 161 -9.23 -8.81 -9.93
N ASP A 162 -8.64 -9.10 -8.78
CA ASP A 162 -7.42 -8.44 -8.33
C ASP A 162 -6.25 -8.72 -9.29
N MET A 163 -6.13 -9.96 -9.78
CA MET A 163 -5.16 -10.34 -10.81
C MET A 163 -5.41 -9.60 -12.13
N LEU A 164 -6.67 -9.48 -12.58
CA LEU A 164 -6.99 -8.74 -13.81
C LEU A 164 -6.68 -7.24 -13.69
N GLU A 165 -6.94 -6.64 -12.53
CA GLU A 165 -6.55 -5.25 -12.24
C GLU A 165 -5.04 -5.08 -12.26
N GLN A 166 -4.30 -6.00 -11.62
CA GLN A 166 -2.83 -6.00 -11.60
C GLN A 166 -2.24 -6.17 -13.00
N ILE A 167 -2.78 -7.08 -13.82
CA ILE A 167 -2.38 -7.26 -15.22
C ILE A 167 -2.62 -5.98 -16.01
N ALA A 168 -3.79 -5.36 -15.86
CA ALA A 168 -4.09 -4.12 -16.54
C ALA A 168 -3.14 -2.98 -16.13
N ILE A 169 -2.86 -2.84 -14.83
CA ILE A 169 -1.89 -1.83 -14.34
C ILE A 169 -0.48 -2.12 -14.86
N ALA A 170 -0.04 -3.38 -14.82
CA ALA A 170 1.27 -3.77 -15.33
C ALA A 170 1.40 -3.52 -16.84
N PHE A 171 0.32 -3.71 -17.60
CA PHE A 171 0.29 -3.44 -19.04
C PHE A 171 0.58 -1.98 -19.38
N PHE A 172 0.05 -1.01 -18.63
CA PHE A 172 0.34 0.42 -18.86
C PHE A 172 1.65 0.90 -18.20
N GLY A 173 2.21 0.12 -17.27
CA GLY A 173 3.28 0.54 -16.38
C GLY A 173 2.75 1.44 -15.26
N LEU A 174 2.98 1.05 -14.00
CA LEU A 174 2.47 1.78 -12.83
C LEU A 174 2.95 3.24 -12.81
N GLU A 175 4.19 3.47 -13.24
CA GLU A 175 4.84 4.77 -13.35
C GLU A 175 4.17 5.73 -14.35
N ASN A 176 3.34 5.23 -15.25
CA ASN A 176 2.61 6.03 -16.23
C ASN A 176 1.14 6.27 -15.84
N LEU A 177 0.70 5.68 -14.72
CA LEU A 177 -0.68 5.75 -14.24
C LEU A 177 -0.79 6.65 -13.00
N LEU A 178 -1.98 7.18 -12.77
CA LEU A 178 -2.38 7.87 -11.54
C LEU A 178 -2.52 6.92 -10.33
N ASN A 179 -2.43 5.61 -10.57
CA ASN A 179 -2.37 4.58 -9.54
C ASN A 179 -1.14 4.79 -8.64
N THR A 180 -1.34 4.71 -7.32
CA THR A 180 -0.23 4.72 -6.35
C THR A 180 0.19 3.31 -5.92
N GLN A 181 -0.53 2.29 -6.39
CA GLN A 181 -0.35 0.89 -6.03
C GLN A 181 -0.71 0.02 -7.25
N ILE A 182 -0.14 -1.20 -7.30
CA ILE A 182 -0.33 -2.15 -8.41
C ILE A 182 -1.77 -2.72 -8.53
N GLY A 183 -2.73 -2.26 -7.72
CA GLY A 183 -4.11 -2.75 -7.71
C GLY A 183 -4.31 -4.03 -6.89
N GLY A 184 -5.57 -4.49 -6.83
CA GLY A 184 -5.99 -5.66 -6.07
C GLY A 184 -6.20 -5.42 -4.57
N VAL A 185 -7.21 -6.09 -3.99
CA VAL A 185 -7.43 -6.16 -2.53
C VAL A 185 -6.32 -7.00 -1.88
N SER A 186 -5.97 -8.14 -2.48
CA SER A 186 -4.89 -9.04 -2.07
C SER A 186 -3.59 -8.68 -2.80
N PHE A 187 -2.78 -7.79 -2.23
CA PHE A 187 -1.41 -7.61 -2.74
C PHE A 187 -0.60 -8.88 -2.39
N THR A 188 -0.35 -9.72 -3.40
CA THR A 188 0.57 -10.84 -3.28
C THR A 188 1.94 -10.37 -3.74
N TYR A 189 2.81 -10.01 -2.80
CA TYR A 189 4.25 -10.08 -3.08
C TYR A 189 4.51 -11.52 -3.52
N ASP A 190 4.97 -11.76 -4.75
CA ASP A 190 5.30 -13.10 -5.24
C ASP A 190 6.76 -13.13 -5.73
N PRO A 191 7.71 -13.40 -4.81
CA PRO A 191 9.09 -13.53 -5.18
C PRO A 191 9.27 -14.80 -6.03
N GLY A 192 9.89 -14.67 -7.20
CA GLY A 192 10.11 -15.80 -8.12
C GLY A 192 11.01 -16.89 -7.55
N MET A 193 11.14 -18.01 -8.27
CA MET A 193 11.88 -19.20 -7.83
C MET A 193 13.34 -18.93 -7.44
N SER A 194 14.01 -17.97 -8.07
CA SER A 194 15.37 -17.58 -7.69
C SER A 194 15.47 -17.11 -6.24
N ALA A 195 14.46 -16.40 -5.73
CA ALA A 195 14.43 -15.95 -4.36
C ALA A 195 14.17 -17.10 -3.37
N PHE A 196 13.40 -18.11 -3.77
CA PHE A 196 13.23 -19.34 -3.00
C PHE A 196 14.56 -20.10 -2.90
N GLU A 197 15.24 -20.29 -4.01
CA GLU A 197 16.56 -20.95 -4.07
C GLU A 197 17.60 -20.20 -3.23
N ASP A 198 17.63 -18.87 -3.30
CA ASP A 198 18.48 -18.03 -2.45
C ASP A 198 18.11 -18.16 -0.97
N PHE A 199 16.82 -18.19 -0.64
CA PHE A 199 16.35 -18.37 0.73
C PHE A 199 16.78 -19.73 1.32
N GLN A 200 16.72 -20.81 0.52
CA GLN A 200 17.14 -22.15 0.97
C GLN A 200 18.62 -22.18 1.42
N LYS A 201 19.49 -21.35 0.82
CA LYS A 201 20.93 -21.31 1.15
C LYS A 201 21.18 -20.90 2.60
N TYR A 202 20.28 -20.16 3.23
CA TYR A 202 20.42 -19.72 4.62
C TYR A 202 20.08 -20.81 5.64
N ASN A 203 19.46 -21.93 5.23
CA ASN A 203 19.06 -23.05 6.09
C ASN A 203 18.38 -22.60 7.41
N LEU A 204 17.42 -21.67 7.29
CA LEU A 204 16.78 -21.03 8.42
C LEU A 204 15.80 -22.00 9.09
N SER A 205 15.88 -22.13 10.42
CA SER A 205 14.96 -22.94 11.22
C SER A 205 14.04 -22.10 12.11
N PHE A 206 14.00 -20.78 11.91
CA PHE A 206 13.29 -19.82 12.76
C PHE A 206 11.84 -20.21 13.05
N PHE A 207 11.02 -20.45 12.02
CA PHE A 207 9.59 -20.76 12.22
C PHE A 207 9.38 -22.11 12.90
N LYS A 208 10.24 -23.10 12.62
CA LYS A 208 10.24 -24.39 13.32
C LYS A 208 10.62 -24.23 14.79
N ALA A 209 11.65 -23.42 15.08
CA ALA A 209 12.09 -23.13 16.43
C ALA A 209 11.02 -22.37 17.23
N MET A 210 10.42 -21.34 16.63
CA MET A 210 9.28 -20.60 17.20
C MET A 210 8.14 -21.55 17.54
N LYS A 211 7.67 -22.36 16.58
CA LYS A 211 6.54 -23.26 16.79
C LYS A 211 6.78 -24.29 17.92
N ASN A 212 8.00 -24.78 18.04
CA ASN A 212 8.33 -25.84 18.99
C ASN A 212 8.65 -25.31 20.40
N ASN A 213 9.06 -24.05 20.52
CA ASN A 213 9.60 -23.49 21.78
C ASN A 213 8.88 -22.22 22.22
N ILE A 214 7.74 -21.89 21.60
CA ILE A 214 6.94 -20.75 22.03
C ILE A 214 6.33 -21.04 23.40
N ASP A 215 6.72 -20.22 24.36
CA ASP A 215 6.07 -20.12 25.64
C ASP A 215 5.30 -18.79 25.69
N ILE A 216 4.09 -18.88 26.21
CA ILE A 216 3.32 -17.70 26.59
C ILE A 216 3.51 -17.58 28.09
N HIS A 217 4.51 -16.80 28.52
CA HIS A 217 4.64 -16.40 29.92
C HIS A 217 3.50 -15.43 30.28
N GLN A 218 2.26 -15.94 30.34
CA GLN A 218 1.04 -15.18 30.59
C GLN A 218 1.10 -14.40 31.91
N ASN A 219 1.98 -14.80 32.83
CA ASN A 219 2.06 -14.22 34.17
C ASN A 219 3.13 -13.11 34.29
N GLU A 220 4.03 -12.92 33.33
CA GLU A 220 5.16 -11.99 33.48
C GLU A 220 4.83 -10.55 33.04
N PHE A 221 3.99 -10.42 32.01
CA PHE A 221 3.66 -9.14 31.38
C PHE A 221 2.37 -8.42 31.83
N PRO A 222 1.33 -9.07 32.44
CA PRO A 222 0.01 -8.46 32.59
C PRO A 222 -0.01 -7.10 33.29
N ASP A 223 0.68 -6.95 34.42
CA ASP A 223 0.61 -5.72 35.21
C ASP A 223 1.26 -4.53 34.48
N LYS A 224 2.41 -4.79 33.84
CA LYS A 224 3.14 -3.78 33.07
C LYS A 224 2.41 -3.40 31.78
N LEU A 225 1.83 -4.38 31.08
CA LEU A 225 1.02 -4.12 29.89
C LEU A 225 -0.29 -3.42 30.24
N THR A 226 -0.90 -3.72 31.40
CA THR A 226 -2.08 -2.99 31.89
C THR A 226 -1.75 -1.53 32.16
N THR A 227 -0.58 -1.26 32.75
CA THR A 227 -0.08 0.12 32.97
C THR A 227 0.16 0.86 31.65
N TRP A 228 0.73 0.18 30.65
CA TRP A 228 0.90 0.72 29.30
C TRP A 228 -0.44 0.98 28.60
N LEU A 229 -1.40 0.05 28.69
CA LEU A 229 -2.74 0.20 28.12
C LEU A 229 -3.50 1.34 28.76
N HIS A 230 -3.34 1.54 30.07
CA HIS A 230 -3.90 2.68 30.78
C HIS A 230 -3.36 4.01 30.22
N PHE A 231 -2.05 4.10 29.97
CA PHE A 231 -1.45 5.28 29.33
C PHE A 231 -2.05 5.55 27.94
N ILE A 232 -2.18 4.53 27.10
CA ILE A 232 -2.81 4.68 25.77
C ILE A 232 -4.25 5.18 25.90
N THR A 233 -5.00 4.63 26.85
CA THR A 233 -6.40 5.00 27.08
C THR A 233 -6.53 6.46 27.48
N GLN A 234 -5.70 6.92 28.43
CA GLN A 234 -5.67 8.31 28.87
C GLN A 234 -5.30 9.29 27.74
N GLU A 235 -4.31 8.94 26.91
CA GLU A 235 -3.94 9.78 25.76
C GLU A 235 -5.07 9.82 24.73
N GLY A 236 -5.70 8.69 24.41
CA GLY A 236 -6.84 8.64 23.49
C GLY A 236 -8.02 9.51 23.98
N GLU A 237 -8.34 9.47 25.27
CA GLU A 237 -9.37 10.31 25.90
C GLU A 237 -9.00 11.79 25.89
N ARG A 238 -7.73 12.14 26.10
CA ARG A 238 -7.25 13.53 25.98
C ARG A 238 -7.42 14.05 24.55
N ILE A 239 -6.99 13.27 23.56
CA ILE A 239 -7.07 13.62 22.14
C ILE A 239 -8.52 13.78 21.68
N SER A 240 -9.39 12.85 22.09
CA SER A 240 -10.83 12.91 21.79
C SER A 240 -11.48 14.19 22.34
N ARG A 241 -11.12 14.61 23.57
CA ARG A 241 -11.59 15.87 24.16
C ARG A 241 -11.07 17.11 23.43
N GLU A 242 -9.78 17.14 23.11
CA GLU A 242 -9.15 18.28 22.41
C GLU A 242 -9.74 18.52 21.01
N HIS A 243 -10.13 17.45 20.31
CA HIS A 243 -10.73 17.54 18.99
C HIS A 243 -12.27 17.52 18.99
N ASN A 244 -12.91 17.52 20.17
CA ASN A 244 -14.36 17.42 20.34
C ASN A 244 -14.98 16.26 19.52
N ASN A 245 -14.34 15.09 19.55
CA ASN A 245 -14.71 13.93 18.75
C ASN A 245 -14.92 12.70 19.63
N GLU A 246 -16.16 12.51 20.11
CA GLU A 246 -16.54 11.36 20.94
C GLU A 246 -16.38 10.02 20.23
N SER A 247 -16.38 10.01 18.89
CA SER A 247 -16.17 8.78 18.12
C SER A 247 -14.72 8.27 18.17
N SER A 248 -13.79 9.04 18.75
CA SER A 248 -12.39 8.69 18.98
C SER A 248 -12.11 8.13 20.39
N ILE A 249 -13.16 7.82 21.19
CA ILE A 249 -12.99 7.21 22.52
C ILE A 249 -12.63 5.72 22.40
N ILE A 250 -11.61 5.28 23.13
CA ILE A 250 -11.16 3.88 23.13
C ILE A 250 -12.12 3.00 23.95
N SER A 251 -12.96 2.23 23.26
CA SER A 251 -13.93 1.33 23.88
C SER A 251 -13.26 0.20 24.70
N PRO A 252 -13.97 -0.44 25.65
CA PRO A 252 -13.46 -1.61 26.37
C PRO A 252 -13.09 -2.77 25.43
N ALA A 253 -13.87 -2.99 24.37
CA ALA A 253 -13.56 -4.01 23.36
C ALA A 253 -12.27 -3.71 22.61
N LEU A 254 -12.05 -2.44 22.22
CA LEU A 254 -10.82 -2.00 21.58
C LEU A 254 -9.61 -2.16 22.51
N ARG A 255 -9.75 -1.81 23.80
CA ARG A 255 -8.70 -2.03 24.81
C ARG A 255 -8.31 -3.51 24.92
N ALA A 256 -9.30 -4.39 24.99
CA ALA A 256 -9.06 -5.83 25.04
C ALA A 256 -8.34 -6.34 23.78
N MET A 257 -8.76 -5.88 22.60
CA MET A 257 -8.10 -6.22 21.33
C MET A 257 -6.66 -5.74 21.29
N ILE A 258 -6.39 -4.47 21.65
CA ILE A 258 -5.04 -3.89 21.66
C ILE A 258 -4.13 -4.71 22.59
N LEU A 259 -4.60 -5.01 23.80
CA LEU A 259 -3.85 -5.82 24.76
C LEU A 259 -3.56 -7.22 24.24
N GLN A 260 -4.57 -7.88 23.64
CA GLN A 260 -4.45 -9.23 23.14
C GLN A 260 -3.43 -9.33 22.00
N GLN A 261 -3.48 -8.44 21.01
CA GLN A 261 -2.54 -8.47 19.89
C GLN A 261 -1.13 -8.02 20.29
N ALA A 262 -1.00 -7.20 21.35
CA ALA A 262 0.29 -6.74 21.87
C ALA A 262 0.93 -7.73 22.87
N LEU A 263 0.30 -8.87 23.18
CA LEU A 263 0.83 -9.79 24.18
C LEU A 263 2.13 -10.44 23.66
N PRO A 264 3.30 -10.21 24.32
CA PRO A 264 4.56 -10.76 23.86
C PRO A 264 4.57 -12.30 23.86
N LYS A 265 5.27 -12.86 22.89
CA LYS A 265 5.54 -14.30 22.78
C LYS A 265 7.02 -14.55 23.02
N VAL A 266 7.31 -15.53 23.87
CA VAL A 266 8.67 -15.79 24.34
C VAL A 266 9.17 -17.10 23.75
N VAL A 267 10.42 -17.11 23.30
CA VAL A 267 11.14 -18.32 22.88
C VAL A 267 12.46 -18.34 23.61
N GLY A 268 12.67 -19.38 24.43
CA GLY A 268 13.88 -19.50 25.25
C GLY A 268 14.12 -18.30 26.18
N GLY A 269 13.06 -17.74 26.77
CA GLY A 269 13.15 -16.58 27.67
C GLY A 269 13.26 -15.21 26.97
N HIS A 270 13.28 -15.16 25.64
CA HIS A 270 13.35 -13.91 24.87
C HIS A 270 12.11 -13.64 24.03
N VAL A 271 11.65 -12.39 23.99
CA VAL A 271 10.70 -11.93 22.98
C VAL A 271 11.46 -11.73 21.66
N VAL A 272 11.15 -12.53 20.64
CA VAL A 272 12.01 -12.55 19.44
C VAL A 272 11.65 -11.43 18.45
N LEU A 273 10.36 -11.29 18.12
CA LEU A 273 9.90 -10.37 17.09
C LEU A 273 8.65 -9.61 17.54
N ILE A 274 8.62 -8.31 17.25
CA ILE A 274 7.41 -7.47 17.35
C ILE A 274 7.20 -6.74 16.02
N VAL A 275 5.95 -6.67 15.58
CA VAL A 275 5.55 -5.96 14.37
C VAL A 275 4.88 -4.63 14.75
N GLY A 276 5.40 -3.52 14.23
CA GLY A 276 4.92 -2.16 14.51
C GLY A 276 4.18 -1.55 13.32
N GLY A 277 2.87 -1.33 13.44
CA GLY A 277 2.06 -0.57 12.49
C GLY A 277 2.21 0.93 12.60
N ALA A 278 1.68 1.66 11.61
CA ALA A 278 1.63 3.12 11.66
C ALA A 278 0.48 3.60 12.54
N GLU A 279 -0.75 3.44 12.08
CA GLU A 279 -1.95 3.93 12.76
C GLU A 279 -3.08 2.91 12.64
N ILE A 280 -3.92 2.84 13.68
CA ILE A 280 -5.12 2.02 13.66
C ILE A 280 -6.12 2.59 12.65
N SER A 281 -6.70 1.71 11.82
CA SER A 281 -7.72 2.15 10.85
C SER A 281 -9.02 2.53 11.54
N HIS A 282 -9.79 3.48 10.98
CA HIS A 282 -11.13 3.80 11.47
C HIS A 282 -12.06 2.59 11.59
N GLY A 283 -11.94 1.63 10.66
CA GLY A 283 -12.71 0.38 10.70
C GLY A 283 -12.33 -0.44 11.93
N SER A 284 -11.05 -0.79 12.05
CA SER A 284 -10.51 -1.58 13.17
C SER A 284 -10.75 -0.91 14.52
N PHE A 285 -10.67 0.42 14.59
CA PHE A 285 -10.96 1.19 15.80
C PHE A 285 -12.42 1.00 16.24
N LYS A 286 -13.37 1.10 15.32
CA LYS A 286 -14.80 0.94 15.61
C LYS A 286 -15.19 -0.50 15.93
N THR A 287 -14.63 -1.47 15.20
CA THR A 287 -15.02 -2.88 15.30
C THR A 287 -14.11 -3.69 16.21
N ALA A 288 -13.11 -3.07 16.84
CA ALA A 288 -12.08 -3.72 17.65
C ALA A 288 -11.46 -4.94 16.93
N THR A 289 -11.16 -4.78 15.64
CA THR A 289 -10.66 -5.87 14.81
C THR A 289 -9.12 -5.89 14.79
N PRO A 290 -8.47 -6.99 15.22
CA PRO A 290 -7.01 -7.09 15.25
C PRO A 290 -6.35 -6.87 13.89
N PHE A 291 -5.08 -6.44 13.88
CA PHE A 291 -4.34 -6.21 12.63
C PHE A 291 -4.26 -7.47 11.76
N PHE A 292 -4.07 -8.64 12.35
CA PHE A 292 -4.05 -9.90 11.60
C PHE A 292 -5.45 -10.50 11.41
N VAL A 293 -6.53 -9.74 11.49
CA VAL A 293 -7.88 -10.20 11.20
C VAL A 293 -8.54 -9.17 10.28
N ASN A 294 -8.82 -9.53 9.03
CA ASN A 294 -9.54 -8.65 8.08
C ASN A 294 -8.89 -7.28 7.81
N SER A 295 -7.60 -7.10 8.09
CA SER A 295 -6.84 -5.93 7.63
C SER A 295 -6.13 -6.24 6.32
N ARG A 296 -6.23 -5.34 5.34
CA ARG A 296 -5.51 -5.48 4.07
C ARG A 296 -4.00 -5.58 4.28
N SER A 297 -3.42 -4.67 5.08
CA SER A 297 -2.00 -4.71 5.42
C SER A 297 -1.65 -5.96 6.23
N GLY A 298 -2.57 -6.41 7.09
CA GLY A 298 -2.44 -7.68 7.81
C GLY A 298 -2.28 -8.86 6.88
N GLU A 299 -3.17 -9.03 5.90
CA GLU A 299 -3.12 -10.13 4.92
C GLU A 299 -1.81 -10.16 4.10
N VAL A 300 -1.27 -8.99 3.76
CA VAL A 300 0.05 -8.90 3.08
C VAL A 300 1.16 -9.47 3.97
N ILE A 301 1.18 -9.07 5.25
CA ILE A 301 2.20 -9.54 6.19
C ILE A 301 1.99 -11.03 6.50
N LYS A 302 0.75 -11.50 6.63
CA LYS A 302 0.45 -12.94 6.76
C LYS A 302 1.02 -13.74 5.60
N THR A 303 0.78 -13.27 4.37
CA THR A 303 1.27 -13.90 3.15
C THR A 303 2.78 -13.99 3.15
N LEU A 304 3.47 -12.91 3.51
CA LEU A 304 4.93 -12.89 3.64
C LEU A 304 5.42 -13.90 4.68
N LEU A 305 4.87 -13.89 5.90
CA LEU A 305 5.29 -14.74 7.00
C LEU A 305 5.00 -16.22 6.72
N CYS A 306 3.82 -16.55 6.17
CA CYS A 306 3.47 -17.92 5.79
C CYS A 306 4.37 -18.47 4.69
N ARG A 307 4.70 -17.64 3.69
CA ARG A 307 5.63 -18.04 2.65
C ARG A 307 7.01 -18.31 3.22
N GLN A 308 7.55 -17.40 4.05
CA GLN A 308 8.85 -17.61 4.69
C GLN A 308 8.86 -18.86 5.58
N ALA A 309 7.75 -19.16 6.28
CA ALA A 309 7.60 -20.39 7.06
C ALA A 309 7.60 -21.65 6.17
N ALA A 310 6.87 -21.65 5.06
CA ALA A 310 6.87 -22.73 4.09
C ALA A 310 8.26 -22.95 3.49
N TRP A 311 8.92 -21.86 3.08
CA TRP A 311 10.27 -21.89 2.53
C TRP A 311 11.27 -22.43 3.56
N SER A 312 11.19 -22.02 4.83
CA SER A 312 12.05 -22.57 5.89
C SER A 312 11.87 -24.08 6.12
N SER A 313 10.78 -24.65 5.61
CA SER A 313 10.48 -26.09 5.65
C SER A 313 10.70 -26.80 4.31
N GLY A 314 11.33 -26.13 3.34
CA GLY A 314 11.57 -26.66 1.99
C GLY A 314 10.30 -26.77 1.12
N GLN A 315 9.22 -26.07 1.47
CA GLN A 315 7.97 -26.06 0.70
C GLN A 315 7.93 -24.82 -0.20
N GLU A 316 7.79 -25.02 -1.51
CA GLU A 316 7.66 -23.91 -2.48
C GLU A 316 6.34 -23.15 -2.30
N ASN A 317 5.26 -23.89 -2.03
CA ASN A 317 3.91 -23.37 -1.82
C ASN A 317 3.59 -23.19 -0.34
N PHE A 318 2.75 -22.20 -0.02
CA PHE A 318 2.27 -21.92 1.33
C PHE A 318 0.74 -21.93 1.39
N SER A 319 0.19 -22.04 2.61
CA SER A 319 -1.23 -21.85 2.90
C SER A 319 -1.39 -20.88 4.06
N LEU A 320 -2.36 -19.97 3.95
CA LEU A 320 -2.73 -19.04 5.00
C LEU A 320 -3.46 -19.73 6.16
N ASP A 321 -4.05 -20.90 5.96
CA ASP A 321 -4.77 -21.67 6.99
C ASP A 321 -3.86 -22.08 8.15
N ARG A 322 -2.54 -22.07 7.92
CA ARG A 322 -1.52 -22.38 8.91
C ARG A 322 -1.06 -21.15 9.71
N PHE A 323 -1.52 -19.95 9.34
CA PHE A 323 -1.14 -18.74 10.04
C PHE A 323 -1.80 -18.69 11.42
N GLN A 324 -1.00 -18.38 12.44
CA GLN A 324 -1.46 -18.15 13.79
C GLN A 324 -1.33 -16.65 14.10
N PRO A 325 -2.43 -15.87 14.08
CA PRO A 325 -2.40 -14.42 14.31
C PRO A 325 -1.77 -13.99 15.63
N ASP A 326 -1.85 -14.85 16.64
CA ASP A 326 -1.31 -14.63 17.96
C ASP A 326 0.20 -14.91 18.05
N LEU A 327 0.82 -15.52 17.04
CA LEU A 327 2.26 -15.84 17.05
C LEU A 327 3.14 -14.59 17.01
N PHE A 328 2.66 -13.51 16.42
CA PHE A 328 3.42 -12.28 16.20
C PHE A 328 2.77 -11.10 16.92
N PRO A 329 3.34 -10.63 18.03
CA PRO A 329 2.85 -9.44 18.72
C PRO A 329 2.83 -8.25 17.76
N PHE A 330 1.72 -7.53 17.76
CA PHE A 330 1.48 -6.36 16.93
C PHE A 330 1.09 -5.15 17.77
N ILE A 331 1.67 -4.00 17.43
CA ILE A 331 1.31 -2.71 18.02
C ILE A 331 1.27 -1.62 16.96
N ASP A 332 0.35 -0.67 17.06
CA ASP A 332 0.37 0.54 16.25
C ASP A 332 1.22 1.62 16.93
N LEU A 333 1.95 2.43 16.15
CA LEU A 333 2.58 3.65 16.65
C LEU A 333 1.52 4.62 17.19
N TYR A 334 0.38 4.74 16.48
CA TYR A 334 -0.81 5.48 16.91
C TYR A 334 -1.99 4.52 17.15
N PRO A 335 -2.21 4.06 18.40
CA PRO A 335 -3.33 3.19 18.76
C PRO A 335 -4.65 3.96 18.98
N TRP A 336 -4.74 5.20 18.50
CA TRP A 336 -5.90 6.09 18.58
C TRP A 336 -6.16 6.77 17.22
N LEU A 337 -7.36 7.33 17.06
CA LEU A 337 -7.70 8.18 15.91
C LEU A 337 -7.16 9.61 16.13
N ASP A 338 -7.08 10.40 15.05
CA ASP A 338 -6.63 11.80 15.06
C ASP A 338 -5.15 11.97 15.48
N THR A 339 -4.24 11.74 14.54
CA THR A 339 -2.78 11.72 14.80
C THR A 339 -2.14 13.12 14.86
N ILE A 340 -2.91 14.19 14.61
CA ILE A 340 -2.42 15.57 14.59
C ILE A 340 -1.89 15.96 15.97
N ASN A 341 -0.65 16.45 16.04
CA ASN A 341 0.03 16.86 17.28
C ASN A 341 0.22 15.75 18.34
N THR A 342 0.02 14.47 18.01
CA THR A 342 0.14 13.36 18.98
C THR A 342 1.48 12.60 18.91
N LYS A 343 2.42 13.06 18.06
CA LYS A 343 3.71 12.40 17.81
C LYS A 343 4.50 12.07 19.09
N LYS A 344 4.55 13.00 20.06
CA LYS A 344 5.27 12.79 21.32
C LYS A 344 4.64 11.66 22.14
N ALA A 345 3.30 11.64 22.24
CA ALA A 345 2.58 10.57 22.93
C ALA A 345 2.78 9.21 22.23
N ALA A 346 2.79 9.20 20.89
CA ALA A 346 3.03 8.00 20.08
C ALA A 346 4.43 7.41 20.29
N LEU A 347 5.48 8.25 20.32
CA LEU A 347 6.83 7.80 20.67
C LEU A 347 6.89 7.24 22.10
N ARG A 348 6.24 7.93 23.05
CA ARG A 348 6.23 7.53 24.46
C ARG A 348 5.50 6.22 24.71
N GLN A 349 4.35 5.96 24.05
CA GLN A 349 3.66 4.67 24.20
C GLN A 349 4.51 3.53 23.64
N LEU A 350 5.15 3.74 22.48
CA LEU A 350 6.02 2.75 21.85
C LEU A 350 7.24 2.44 22.73
N TYR A 351 7.86 3.46 23.30
CA TYR A 351 8.96 3.30 24.26
C TYR A 351 8.52 2.50 25.49
N LYS A 352 7.41 2.89 26.13
CA LYS A 352 6.88 2.17 27.29
C LYS A 352 6.63 0.69 27.00
N TYR A 353 6.06 0.38 25.84
CA TYR A 353 5.80 -1.00 25.45
C TYR A 353 7.10 -1.80 25.20
N LEU A 354 8.07 -1.22 24.50
CA LEU A 354 9.33 -1.90 24.18
C LEU A 354 10.22 -2.06 25.43
N SER A 355 10.13 -1.18 26.41
CA SER A 355 10.78 -1.35 27.72
C SER A 355 10.21 -2.50 28.54
N VAL A 356 8.94 -2.87 28.31
CA VAL A 356 8.28 -4.02 28.92
C VAL A 356 8.61 -5.30 28.17
N SER A 357 8.43 -5.29 26.84
CA SER A 357 8.54 -6.49 26.00
C SER A 357 9.98 -6.86 25.63
N LYS A 358 10.91 -5.90 25.60
CA LYS A 358 12.35 -6.07 25.32
C LYS A 358 12.65 -7.04 24.16
N PRO A 359 12.07 -6.81 22.97
CA PRO A 359 12.26 -7.72 21.85
C PRO A 359 13.67 -7.68 21.28
N LEU A 360 14.12 -8.81 20.72
CA LEU A 360 15.37 -8.89 19.95
C LEU A 360 15.26 -8.16 18.60
N VAL A 361 14.09 -8.23 17.96
CA VAL A 361 13.82 -7.61 16.66
C VAL A 361 12.49 -6.86 16.68
N VAL A 362 12.49 -5.64 16.14
CA VAL A 362 11.27 -4.87 15.90
C VAL A 362 11.21 -4.48 14.43
N THR A 363 10.09 -4.82 13.77
CA THR A 363 9.85 -4.49 12.37
C THR A 363 8.80 -3.40 12.25
N GLY A 364 9.18 -2.22 11.77
CA GLY A 364 8.25 -1.13 11.48
C GLY A 364 7.61 -1.27 10.09
N LEU A 365 6.29 -1.14 10.02
CA LEU A 365 5.51 -1.19 8.79
C LEU A 365 5.19 0.24 8.31
N GLY A 366 6.02 0.74 7.39
CA GLY A 366 5.84 2.06 6.79
C GLY A 366 6.76 3.13 7.40
N LYS A 367 6.68 4.34 6.84
CA LYS A 367 7.63 5.42 7.10
C LYS A 367 7.66 5.85 8.57
N HIS A 368 6.51 6.06 9.20
CA HIS A 368 6.43 6.59 10.55
C HIS A 368 7.00 5.64 11.62
N PRO A 369 6.54 4.38 11.73
CA PRO A 369 7.12 3.45 12.71
C PRO A 369 8.59 3.19 12.42
N THR A 370 9.00 3.03 11.15
CA THR A 370 10.42 2.86 10.80
C THR A 370 11.27 4.05 11.22
N SER A 371 10.81 5.28 10.94
CA SER A 371 11.53 6.50 11.31
C SER A 371 11.65 6.63 12.82
N ALA A 372 10.60 6.31 13.59
CA ALA A 372 10.64 6.31 15.04
C ALA A 372 11.66 5.31 15.59
N LEU A 373 11.66 4.07 15.07
CA LEU A 373 12.61 3.03 15.46
C LEU A 373 14.05 3.42 15.12
N PHE A 374 14.29 4.00 13.94
CA PHE A 374 15.61 4.44 13.49
C PHE A 374 16.21 5.53 14.39
N SER A 375 15.38 6.36 15.02
CA SER A 375 15.82 7.38 15.95
C SER A 375 15.88 6.92 17.41
N ASN A 376 15.89 5.61 17.67
CA ASN A 376 15.81 5.03 19.02
C ASN A 376 14.64 5.61 19.84
N LEU A 377 13.53 5.94 19.16
CA LEU A 377 12.34 6.58 19.75
C LEU A 377 12.56 7.99 20.35
N LEU A 378 13.75 8.58 20.19
CA LEU A 378 14.08 9.91 20.72
C LEU A 378 13.43 11.04 19.89
N HIS A 379 13.24 10.82 18.60
CA HIS A 379 12.56 11.75 17.70
C HIS A 379 11.77 10.98 16.65
N HIS A 380 11.16 11.68 15.70
CA HIS A 380 10.38 11.08 14.61
C HIS A 380 11.08 11.19 13.25
N HIS A 381 12.30 11.71 13.22
CA HIS A 381 13.14 11.95 12.04
C HIS A 381 14.37 11.02 11.99
N GLY A 382 14.20 9.70 12.19
CA GLY A 382 15.31 8.74 12.17
C GLY A 382 15.73 8.30 10.77
N CYS A 383 14.80 8.27 9.82
CA CYS A 383 15.12 8.15 8.39
C CYS A 383 15.33 9.59 7.87
N GLY A 384 16.55 9.93 7.43
CA GLY A 384 16.99 11.29 7.07
C GLY A 384 16.01 12.13 6.25
N HIS A 385 16.19 13.45 6.27
CA HIS A 385 15.23 14.36 5.65
C HIS A 385 15.35 14.31 4.12
N ARG A 386 14.22 14.43 3.40
CA ARG A 386 14.22 14.40 1.92
C ARG A 386 15.08 15.50 1.29
N SER A 387 15.27 16.62 1.99
CA SER A 387 16.18 17.70 1.58
C SER A 387 17.63 17.26 1.50
N GLU A 388 17.99 16.14 2.10
CA GLU A 388 19.34 15.54 2.10
C GLU A 388 19.47 14.41 1.06
N GLY A 389 18.48 14.23 0.16
CA GLY A 389 18.48 13.14 -0.83
C GLY A 389 18.08 11.77 -0.27
N PHE A 390 17.72 11.67 1.01
CA PHE A 390 17.26 10.43 1.63
C PHE A 390 15.82 10.08 1.22
N SER A 391 15.64 8.92 0.59
CA SER A 391 14.33 8.30 0.37
C SER A 391 14.06 7.25 1.44
N TYR A 392 12.84 7.20 1.98
CA TYR A 392 12.39 6.10 2.87
C TYR A 392 12.65 4.72 2.25
N ILE A 393 12.53 4.61 0.92
CA ILE A 393 12.79 3.37 0.18
C ILE A 393 14.23 2.89 0.42
N ASN A 394 15.19 3.81 0.56
CA ASN A 394 16.59 3.47 0.84
C ASN A 394 16.79 2.94 2.27
N THR A 395 15.78 3.02 3.14
CA THR A 395 15.83 2.52 4.52
C THR A 395 15.02 1.23 4.71
N VAL A 396 14.32 0.76 3.68
CA VAL A 396 13.55 -0.48 3.74
C VAL A 396 14.50 -1.66 3.90
N ALA A 397 14.20 -2.55 4.84
CA ALA A 397 14.97 -3.76 5.16
C ALA A 397 16.43 -3.52 5.58
N LEU A 398 16.81 -2.28 5.96
CA LEU A 398 18.11 -2.03 6.57
C LEU A 398 18.07 -2.38 8.07
N PRO A 399 18.85 -3.37 8.53
CA PRO A 399 18.94 -3.67 9.95
C PRO A 399 19.67 -2.53 10.67
N ARG A 400 19.19 -2.18 11.86
CA ARG A 400 19.82 -1.18 12.73
C ARG A 400 19.79 -1.66 14.17
N ILE A 401 20.92 -1.51 14.85
CA ILE A 401 21.00 -1.74 16.29
C ILE A 401 20.45 -0.48 16.97
N CYS A 402 19.37 -0.65 17.72
CA CYS A 402 18.79 0.40 18.54
C CYS A 402 19.12 0.13 20.00
N TYR A 403 19.62 1.14 20.70
CA TYR A 403 19.86 1.09 22.14
C TYR A 403 18.72 1.86 22.81
N PHE A 404 17.96 1.20 23.68
CA PHE A 404 16.98 1.88 24.51
C PHE A 404 17.75 2.66 25.58
N VAL A 405 17.78 3.98 25.41
CA VAL A 405 18.35 4.91 26.40
C VAL A 405 17.30 5.10 27.49
N ASP A 406 17.71 5.13 28.76
CA ASP A 406 16.80 5.38 29.87
C ASP A 406 16.04 6.72 29.70
N ASP A 407 14.84 6.80 30.30
CA ASP A 407 13.83 7.87 30.19
C ASP A 407 14.33 9.32 30.45
N GLN A 408 15.58 9.50 30.87
CA GLN A 408 16.17 10.82 31.12
C GLN A 408 16.41 11.65 29.85
N TRP A 409 16.30 11.07 28.65
CA TRP A 409 16.60 11.72 27.37
C TRP A 409 15.38 12.09 26.49
N VAL A 410 14.14 11.73 26.87
CA VAL A 410 12.92 11.85 26.02
C VAL A 410 11.97 12.98 26.41
#